data_AF-A0A8X6GRT1-F1
#
_entry.id   AF-A0A8X6GRT1-F1
#
_cell.length_a   1.000
_cell.length_b   1.000
_cell.length_c   1.000
_cell.angle_alpha   90.00
_cell.angle_beta   90.00
_cell.angle_gamma   90.00
#
_symmetry.space_group_name_H-M   'P 1'
#
loop_
_entity.id
_entity.type
_entity.pdbx_description
1 polymer ?
#
loop_
_entity_poly.entity_id
_entity_poly.type
_entity_poly.pdbx_seq_one_letter_code
_entity_poly.pdbx_strand_id
1 'polypeptide(L)'
;MISIRGAKVDHATLQRWVIRFVPLIDESVRKRKKQVGSSWRMDETYIKLNGKWVYLYRALDSLGNTVDFLLCARRDKSAALAFFRKAFRENDLPEKVVIDKSGSNTAALMI
;
A
#
# COMPACT_ATOMS: atom_id res chain seq x y z
N MET A 1 20.09 -16.63 -14.70
CA MET A 1 20.86 -15.41 -15.01
C MET A 1 20.02 -14.56 -15.94
N ILE A 2 19.73 -13.31 -15.57
CA ILE A 2 18.88 -12.39 -16.34
C ILE A 2 19.77 -11.45 -17.17
N SER A 3 19.33 -11.06 -18.36
CA SER A 3 20.01 -10.02 -19.15
C SER A 3 19.26 -8.71 -19.00
N ILE A 4 19.93 -7.68 -18.48
CA ILE A 4 19.39 -6.33 -18.37
C ILE A 4 20.26 -5.42 -19.24
N ARG A 5 19.70 -4.90 -20.33
CA ARG A 5 20.39 -3.99 -21.27
C ARG A 5 21.75 -4.53 -21.77
N GLY A 6 21.85 -5.84 -22.00
CA GLY A 6 23.08 -6.50 -22.48
C GLY A 6 24.05 -6.96 -21.38
N ALA A 7 23.85 -6.56 -20.12
CA ALA A 7 24.63 -7.05 -18.99
C ALA A 7 24.03 -8.35 -18.42
N LYS A 8 24.87 -9.35 -18.15
CA LYS A 8 24.48 -10.57 -17.43
C LYS A 8 24.43 -10.29 -15.93
N VAL A 9 23.24 -10.44 -15.35
CA VAL A 9 22.97 -10.14 -13.94
C VAL A 9 22.43 -11.38 -13.25
N ASP A 10 23.01 -11.73 -12.10
CA ASP A 10 22.48 -12.78 -11.24
C ASP A 10 21.26 -12.30 -10.45
N HIS A 11 20.31 -13.21 -10.18
CA HIS A 11 19.08 -12.90 -9.45
C HIS A 11 19.35 -12.33 -8.05
N ALA A 12 20.40 -12.80 -7.35
CA ALA A 12 20.76 -12.29 -6.03
C ALA A 12 21.30 -10.85 -6.10
N THR A 13 21.92 -10.47 -7.22
CA THR A 13 22.35 -9.08 -7.44
C THR A 13 21.15 -8.16 -7.58
N LEU A 14 20.11 -8.57 -8.32
CA LEU A 14 18.86 -7.82 -8.41
C LEU A 14 18.19 -7.68 -7.04
N GLN A 15 18.12 -8.76 -6.25
CA GLN A 15 17.56 -8.71 -4.90
C GLN A 15 18.32 -7.75 -3.98
N ARG A 16 19.66 -7.78 -4.01
CA ARG A 16 20.49 -6.83 -3.24
C ARG A 16 20.25 -5.38 -3.65
N TRP A 17 20.05 -5.12 -4.94
CA TRP A 17 19.69 -3.78 -5.42
C TRP A 17 18.32 -3.35 -4.91
N VAL A 18 17.32 -4.22 -4.95
CA VAL A 18 15.99 -3.93 -4.40
C VAL A 18 16.10 -3.55 -2.92
N ILE A 19 16.79 -4.36 -2.11
CA ILE A 19 16.99 -4.08 -0.67
C ILE A 19 17.70 -2.75 -0.44
N ARG A 20 18.71 -2.41 -1.26
CA ARG A 20 19.51 -1.19 -1.11
C ARG A 20 18.77 0.07 -1.60
N PHE A 21 18.11 0.02 -2.75
CA PHE A 21 17.63 1.21 -3.44
C PHE A 21 16.15 1.50 -3.20
N VAL A 22 15.31 0.50 -2.91
CA VAL A 22 13.87 0.75 -2.67
C VAL A 22 13.64 1.75 -1.53
N PRO A 23 14.34 1.68 -0.37
CA PRO A 23 14.14 2.68 0.69
C PRO A 23 14.49 4.12 0.25
N LEU A 24 15.56 4.28 -0.53
CA LEU A 24 15.98 5.59 -1.05
C LEU A 24 14.97 6.15 -2.07
N ILE A 25 14.43 5.28 -2.90
CA ILE A 25 13.38 5.62 -3.86
C ILE A 25 12.09 5.98 -3.11
N ASP A 26 11.69 5.20 -2.11
CA ASP A 26 10.49 5.45 -1.30
C ASP A 26 10.56 6.82 -0.61
N GLU A 27 11.67 7.14 0.05
CA GLU A 27 11.87 8.46 0.66
C GLU A 27 11.74 9.60 -0.37
N SER A 28 12.36 9.43 -1.53
CA SER A 28 12.33 10.43 -2.61
C SER A 28 10.93 10.57 -3.24
N VAL A 29 10.19 9.48 -3.34
CA VAL A 29 8.81 9.47 -3.83
C VAL A 29 7.88 10.13 -2.82
N ARG A 30 8.01 9.82 -1.52
CA ARG A 30 7.23 10.44 -0.44
C ARG A 30 7.38 11.96 -0.42
N LYS A 31 8.61 12.48 -0.56
CA LYS A 31 8.86 13.93 -0.64
C LYS A 31 8.21 14.61 -1.85
N ARG A 32 8.00 13.88 -2.95
CA ARG A 32 7.40 14.39 -4.20
C ARG A 32 5.93 14.00 -4.35
N LYS A 33 5.37 13.28 -3.38
CA LYS A 33 3.99 12.79 -3.44
C LYS A 33 3.07 14.01 -3.43
N LYS A 34 2.22 14.10 -4.46
CA LYS A 34 1.17 15.13 -4.51
C LYS A 34 0.17 14.89 -3.39
N GLN A 35 -0.41 15.97 -2.89
CA GLN A 35 -1.57 15.89 -2.00
C GLN A 35 -2.67 15.07 -2.67
N VAL A 36 -3.24 14.13 -1.92
CA VAL A 36 -4.31 13.25 -2.41
C VAL A 36 -5.66 13.95 -2.25
N GLY A 37 -6.60 13.66 -3.16
CA GLY A 37 -7.94 14.27 -3.10
C GLY A 37 -8.76 13.88 -1.85
N SER A 38 -9.83 14.61 -1.58
CA SER A 38 -10.69 14.42 -0.39
C SER A 38 -11.62 13.20 -0.45
N SER A 39 -11.72 12.53 -1.61
CA SER A 39 -12.55 11.33 -1.78
C SER A 39 -11.69 10.11 -2.06
N TRP A 40 -11.74 9.13 -1.16
CA TRP A 40 -10.92 7.91 -1.21
C TRP A 40 -11.78 6.70 -1.57
N ARG A 41 -11.19 5.76 -2.32
CA ARG A 41 -11.70 4.41 -2.59
C ARG A 41 -10.73 3.42 -1.97
N MET A 42 -11.23 2.65 -1.02
CA MET A 42 -10.48 1.68 -0.25
C MET A 42 -10.90 0.27 -0.64
N ASP A 43 -9.91 -0.58 -0.87
CA ASP A 43 -10.09 -1.98 -1.23
C ASP A 43 -9.16 -2.89 -0.42
N GLU A 44 -9.56 -4.15 -0.27
CA GLU A 44 -8.79 -5.21 0.38
C GLU A 44 -8.72 -6.43 -0.55
N THR A 45 -7.50 -6.83 -0.90
CA THR A 45 -7.27 -8.03 -1.70
C THR A 45 -6.27 -8.96 -1.04
N TYR A 46 -6.30 -10.25 -1.37
CA TYR A 46 -5.35 -11.22 -0.85
C TYR A 46 -4.27 -11.53 -1.89
N ILE A 47 -3.01 -11.54 -1.46
CA ILE A 47 -1.85 -11.87 -2.30
C ILE A 47 -1.06 -13.01 -1.67
N LYS A 48 -0.39 -13.82 -2.50
CA LYS A 48 0.41 -14.96 -2.02
C LYS A 48 1.87 -14.56 -1.92
N LEU A 49 2.42 -14.51 -0.71
CA LEU A 49 3.83 -14.24 -0.45
C LEU A 49 4.50 -15.47 0.18
N ASN A 50 5.56 -15.97 -0.46
CA ASN A 50 6.30 -17.17 -0.02
C ASN A 50 5.37 -18.34 0.33
N GLY A 51 4.34 -18.55 -0.50
CA GLY A 51 3.36 -19.62 -0.32
C GLY A 51 2.22 -19.32 0.67
N LYS A 52 2.28 -18.23 1.44
CA LYS A 52 1.27 -17.85 2.43
C LYS A 52 0.36 -16.74 1.89
N TRP A 53 -0.94 -16.87 2.14
CA TRP A 53 -1.90 -15.80 1.85
C TRP A 53 -1.77 -14.68 2.87
N VAL A 54 -1.67 -13.45 2.37
CA VAL A 54 -1.65 -12.22 3.16
C VAL A 54 -2.62 -11.21 2.53
N TYR A 55 -3.07 -10.24 3.30
CA TYR A 55 -4.04 -9.24 2.89
C TYR A 55 -3.36 -7.90 2.61
N LEU A 56 -3.65 -7.34 1.44
CA LEU A 56 -3.23 -6.02 1.00
C LEU A 56 -4.42 -5.08 1.07
N TYR A 57 -4.32 -4.14 2.01
CA TYR A 57 -5.19 -2.98 2.17
C TYR A 57 -4.63 -1.86 1.29
N ARG A 58 -5.45 -1.25 0.43
CA ARG A 58 -5.00 -0.18 -0.47
C ARG A 58 -6.09 0.86 -0.71
N ALA A 59 -5.74 2.14 -0.58
CA ALA A 59 -6.62 3.24 -0.96
C ALA A 59 -6.06 4.09 -2.10
N LEU A 60 -6.96 4.53 -2.97
CA LEU A 60 -6.72 5.49 -4.05
C LEU A 60 -7.68 6.69 -3.90
N ASP A 61 -7.29 7.86 -4.39
CA ASP A 61 -8.20 9.00 -4.49
C ASP A 61 -9.07 8.94 -5.77
N SER A 62 -9.88 9.98 -5.99
CA SER A 62 -10.75 10.10 -7.16
C SER A 62 -10.04 10.24 -8.50
N LEU A 63 -8.79 10.69 -8.49
CA LEU A 63 -7.94 10.86 -9.67
C LEU A 63 -7.03 9.64 -9.89
N GLY A 64 -7.13 8.63 -9.02
CA GLY A 64 -6.32 7.41 -9.08
C GLY A 64 -4.94 7.55 -8.42
N ASN A 65 -4.67 8.63 -7.68
CA ASN A 65 -3.44 8.75 -6.91
C ASN A 65 -3.48 7.80 -5.71
N THR A 66 -2.37 7.16 -5.42
CA THR A 66 -2.25 6.27 -4.26
C THR A 66 -2.28 7.07 -2.96
N VAL A 67 -3.29 6.81 -2.13
CA VAL A 67 -3.37 7.32 -0.76
C VAL A 67 -2.39 6.55 0.11
N ASP A 68 -2.57 5.25 0.24
CA ASP A 68 -1.68 4.39 1.03
C ASP A 68 -1.91 2.90 0.75
N PHE A 69 -1.01 2.06 1.27
CA PHE A 69 -1.15 0.61 1.32
C PHE A 69 -0.64 0.04 2.65
N LEU A 70 -1.25 -1.07 3.09
CA LEU A 70 -0.79 -1.85 4.24
C LEU A 70 -0.90 -3.34 3.92
N LEU A 71 0.17 -4.07 4.20
CA LEU A 71 0.17 -5.52 4.10
C LEU A 71 0.06 -6.13 5.49
N CYS A 72 -0.92 -7.01 5.69
CA CYS A 72 -1.15 -7.69 6.96
C CYS A 72 -1.37 -9.19 6.76
N ALA A 73 -0.99 -10.00 7.76
CA ALA A 73 -1.27 -11.44 7.73
C ALA A 73 -2.75 -11.77 7.99
N ARG A 74 -3.52 -10.84 8.58
CA ARG A 74 -4.91 -11.06 8.99
C ARG A 74 -5.83 -10.07 8.31
N ARG A 75 -7.07 -10.52 8.10
CA ARG A 75 -8.21 -9.71 7.68
C ARG A 75 -9.11 -9.49 8.89
N ASP A 76 -8.92 -8.38 9.58
CA ASP A 76 -9.69 -8.03 10.76
C ASP A 76 -9.83 -6.51 10.92
N LYS A 77 -10.68 -6.11 11.87
CA LYS A 77 -10.92 -4.70 12.20
C LYS A 77 -9.64 -3.99 12.63
N SER A 78 -8.73 -4.66 13.32
CA SER A 78 -7.48 -4.08 13.82
C SER A 78 -6.54 -3.74 12.67
N ALA A 79 -6.45 -4.61 11.66
CA ALA A 79 -5.69 -4.36 10.44
C ALA A 79 -6.27 -3.18 9.64
N ALA A 80 -7.60 -3.14 9.45
CA ALA A 80 -8.28 -2.03 8.79
C ALA A 80 -8.05 -0.70 9.54
N LEU A 81 -8.16 -0.69 10.87
CA LEU A 81 -7.89 0.50 11.68
C LEU A 81 -6.42 0.93 11.62
N ALA A 82 -5.48 -0.02 11.62
CA ALA A 82 -4.07 0.27 11.45
C ALA A 82 -3.78 0.93 10.10
N PHE A 83 -4.44 0.46 9.03
CA PHE A 83 -4.37 1.07 7.71
C PHE A 83 -4.88 2.53 7.74
N PHE A 84 -6.10 2.78 8.24
CA PHE A 84 -6.65 4.13 8.27
C PHE A 84 -5.83 5.09 9.13
N ARG A 85 -5.36 4.64 10.30
CA ARG A 85 -4.46 5.45 11.15
C ARG A 85 -3.16 5.82 10.45
N LYS A 86 -2.59 4.92 9.66
CA LYS A 86 -1.41 5.20 8.84
C LYS A 86 -1.74 6.22 7.75
N ALA A 87 -2.82 5.98 7.01
CA ALA A 87 -3.25 6.83 5.91
C ALA A 87 -3.56 8.27 6.36
N PHE A 88 -4.25 8.47 7.49
CA PHE A 88 -4.56 9.79 8.06
C PHE A 88 -3.36 10.50 8.67
N ARG A 89 -2.30 9.78 9.04
CA ARG A 89 -1.07 10.40 9.53
C ARG A 89 -0.23 10.95 8.38
N GLU A 90 -0.25 10.26 7.25
CA GLU A 90 0.58 10.59 6.08
C GLU A 90 -0.14 11.49 5.07
N ASN A 91 -1.45 11.72 5.24
CA ASN A 91 -2.29 12.51 4.34
C ASN A 91 -3.37 13.24 5.15
N ASP A 92 -3.98 14.27 4.55
CA ASP A 92 -5.12 14.97 5.16
C ASP A 92 -6.34 14.05 5.31
N LEU A 93 -7.26 14.44 6.21
CA LEU A 93 -8.49 13.71 6.41
C LEU A 93 -9.39 13.80 5.16
N PRO A 94 -9.90 12.68 4.64
CA PRO A 94 -10.85 12.68 3.54
C PRO A 94 -12.23 13.15 4.01
N GLU A 95 -12.96 13.81 3.12
CA GLU A 95 -14.39 14.09 3.31
C GLU A 95 -15.24 12.82 3.13
N LYS A 96 -14.76 11.88 2.31
CA LYS A 96 -15.49 10.64 2.00
C LYS A 96 -14.55 9.47 1.74
N VAL A 97 -14.83 8.33 2.37
CA VAL A 97 -14.21 7.04 2.06
C VAL A 97 -15.26 6.08 1.53
N VAL A 98 -15.03 5.54 0.35
CA VAL A 98 -15.82 4.46 -0.26
C VAL A 98 -15.09 3.16 -0.02
N ILE A 99 -15.75 2.22 0.65
CA ILE A 99 -15.25 0.87 0.92
C ILE A 99 -16.09 -0.15 0.15
N ASP A 100 -15.50 -1.30 -0.17
CA ASP A 100 -16.32 -2.48 -0.41
C ASP A 100 -17.14 -2.78 0.87
N LYS A 101 -18.31 -3.42 0.76
CA LYS A 101 -19.19 -3.68 1.93
C LYS A 101 -18.61 -4.71 2.92
N SER A 102 -17.28 -4.76 3.09
CA SER A 102 -16.61 -5.60 4.05
C SER A 102 -16.86 -5.10 5.48
N GLY A 103 -17.16 -6.05 6.38
CA GLY A 103 -17.44 -5.77 7.78
C GLY A 103 -16.24 -5.18 8.53
N SER A 104 -15.02 -5.57 8.16
CA SER A 104 -13.77 -5.04 8.74
C SER A 104 -13.60 -3.55 8.46
N ASN A 105 -13.76 -3.13 7.21
CA ASN A 105 -13.64 -1.72 6.80
C ASN A 105 -14.74 -0.87 7.41
N THR A 106 -15.98 -1.39 7.40
CA THR A 106 -17.14 -0.71 8.01
C THR A 106 -16.91 -0.48 9.50
N ALA A 107 -16.46 -1.50 10.23
CA ALA A 107 -16.21 -1.40 11.67
C ALA A 107 -15.03 -0.47 12.02
N ALA A 108 -14.08 -0.28 11.10
CA ALA A 108 -12.93 0.61 11.31
C ALA A 108 -13.27 2.09 11.13
N LEU A 109 -14.27 2.43 10.31
CA LEU A 109 -14.70 3.82 10.03
C LEU A 109 -15.82 4.32 10.96
N MET A 110 -16.42 3.45 11.79
CA MET A 110 -17.50 3.80 12.74
C MET A 110 -17.01 4.17 14.16
N ILE A 111 -15.71 4.43 14.34
CA ILE A 111 -15.11 4.91 15.60
C ILE A 111 -14.70 6.36 15.41
#